data_AF-A0A7D5W6D6-F1
#
_entry.id   AF-A0A7D5W6D6-F1
#
_cell.length_a   1.000
_cell.length_b   1.000
_cell.length_c   1.000
_cell.angle_alpha   90.00
_cell.angle_beta   90.00
_cell.angle_gamma   90.00
#
_symmetry.space_group_name_H-M   'P 1'
#
loop_
_entity.id
_entity.type
_entity.pdbx_description
1 polymer ?
#
loop_
_entity_poly.entity_id
_entity_poly.type
_entity_poly.pdbx_seq_one_letter_code
_entity_poly.pdbx_strand_id
1 'polypeptide(L)'
;MNIDELIILPNLSELPEGELGKLRANLDLSIDSLITGMKIFGDFMFWADANESYPDGKDHLGDVGLFLSQVSLLISILNDKLGGVEYEISNRKIKGTRE
;
A
#
# COMPACT_ATOMS: atom_id res chain seq x y z
N MET A 1 12.00 -12.21 6.21
CA MET A 1 11.96 -10.84 6.75
C MET A 1 10.52 -10.40 6.68
N ASN A 2 9.87 -10.12 7.82
CA ASN A 2 8.48 -9.68 7.83
C ASN A 2 8.43 -8.17 7.60
N ILE A 3 7.66 -7.73 6.60
CA ILE A 3 7.53 -6.31 6.27
C ILE A 3 6.84 -5.53 7.40
N ASP A 4 6.04 -6.22 8.22
CA ASP A 4 5.39 -5.66 9.42
C ASP A 4 6.40 -5.10 10.43
N GLU A 5 7.57 -5.74 10.54
CA GLU A 5 8.62 -5.38 11.50
C GLU A 5 9.48 -4.19 11.04
N LEU A 6 9.37 -3.81 9.75
CA LEU A 6 10.14 -2.71 9.16
C LEU A 6 9.39 -1.38 9.15
N ILE A 7 8.08 -1.39 9.38
CA ILE A 7 7.27 -0.17 9.30
C ILE A 7 6.99 0.38 10.70
N ILE A 8 7.89 1.24 11.18
CA ILE A 8 7.67 2.03 12.39
C ILE A 8 6.67 3.14 12.06
N LEU A 9 5.57 3.20 12.80
CA LEU A 9 4.51 4.18 12.59
C LEU A 9 4.44 5.20 13.74
N PRO A 10 4.13 6.46 13.43
CA PRO A 10 3.83 7.46 14.45
C PRO A 10 2.52 7.12 15.17
N ASN A 11 2.44 7.46 16.47
CA ASN A 11 1.20 7.35 17.24
C ASN A 11 0.18 8.35 16.71
N LEU A 12 -0.87 7.86 16.04
CA LEU A 12 -1.89 8.69 15.38
C LEU A 12 -2.62 9.64 16.35
N SER A 13 -2.79 9.22 17.61
CA SER A 13 -3.46 10.01 18.64
C SER A 13 -2.67 11.28 19.04
N GLU A 14 -1.37 11.30 18.80
CA GLU A 14 -0.47 12.41 19.13
C GLU A 14 -0.26 13.38 17.96
N LEU A 15 -0.67 13.02 16.75
CA LEU A 15 -0.49 13.85 15.56
C LEU A 15 -1.50 15.01 15.52
N PRO A 16 -1.09 16.25 15.15
CA PRO A 16 -1.99 17.36 14.86
C PRO A 16 -2.96 17.04 13.71
N GLU A 17 -4.15 17.66 13.70
CA GLU A 17 -5.18 17.40 12.68
C GLU A 17 -4.71 17.69 11.25
N GLY A 18 -3.95 18.77 11.04
CA GLY A 18 -3.34 19.09 9.76
C GLY A 18 -2.29 18.07 9.29
N GLU A 19 -1.60 17.42 10.22
CA GLU A 19 -0.65 16.34 9.90
C GLU A 19 -1.35 15.01 9.64
N LEU A 20 -2.43 14.70 10.36
CA LEU A 20 -3.29 13.55 10.06
C LEU A 20 -3.91 13.65 8.66
N GLY A 21 -4.38 14.84 8.26
CA GLY A 21 -4.91 15.08 6.92
C GLY A 21 -3.87 14.87 5.82
N LYS A 22 -2.64 15.35 6.03
CA LYS A 22 -1.49 15.12 5.11
C LYS A 22 -1.12 13.64 5.05
N LEU A 23 -1.08 12.96 6.20
CA LEU A 23 -0.76 11.54 6.29
C LEU A 23 -1.79 10.70 5.53
N ARG A 24 -3.09 11.00 5.69
CA ARG A 24 -4.17 10.36 4.93
C ARG A 24 -3.97 10.53 3.42
N ALA A 25 -3.78 11.76 2.95
CA ALA A 25 -3.61 12.04 1.52
C ALA A 25 -2.37 11.36 0.92
N ASN A 26 -1.25 11.33 1.66
CA ASN A 26 -0.04 10.67 1.21
C ASN A 26 -0.19 9.15 1.16
N LEU A 27 -0.90 8.55 2.12
CA LEU A 27 -1.18 7.10 2.13
C LEU A 27 -2.06 6.70 0.95
N ASP A 28 -3.12 7.47 0.68
CA ASP A 28 -4.03 7.27 -0.44
C ASP A 28 -3.28 7.27 -1.79
N LEU A 29 -2.47 8.32 -2.03
CA LEU A 29 -1.63 8.42 -3.23
C LEU A 29 -0.60 7.29 -3.36
N SER A 30 -0.04 6.84 -2.23
CA SER A 30 0.94 5.75 -2.22
C SER A 30 0.30 4.42 -2.58
N ILE A 31 -0.89 4.14 -2.05
CA ILE A 31 -1.68 2.94 -2.38
C ILE A 31 -2.03 2.94 -3.88
N ASP A 32 -2.56 4.05 -4.40
CA ASP A 32 -2.91 4.17 -5.83
C ASP A 32 -1.71 3.99 -6.76
N SER A 33 -0.57 4.60 -6.40
CA SER A 33 0.68 4.46 -7.17
C SER A 33 1.19 3.02 -7.16
N LEU A 34 1.08 2.33 -6.03
CA LEU A 34 1.51 0.94 -5.87
C LEU A 34 0.61 -0.01 -6.69
N ILE A 35 -0.71 0.18 -6.64
CA ILE A 35 -1.67 -0.57 -7.47
C ILE A 35 -1.38 -0.38 -8.96
N THR A 36 -1.11 0.87 -9.38
CA THR A 36 -0.76 1.18 -10.77
C THR A 36 0.53 0.48 -11.20
N GLY A 37 1.56 0.51 -10.35
CA GLY A 37 2.82 -0.18 -10.60
C GLY A 37 2.65 -1.70 -10.74
N MET A 38 1.86 -2.33 -9.86
CA MET A 38 1.55 -3.75 -9.96
C MET A 38 0.86 -4.11 -11.27
N LYS A 39 -0.10 -3.29 -11.72
CA LYS A 39 -0.80 -3.50 -12.98
C LYS A 39 0.17 -3.50 -14.17
N ILE A 40 1.01 -2.46 -14.27
CA ILE A 40 2.00 -2.34 -15.35
C ILE A 40 2.96 -3.53 -15.36
N PHE A 41 3.39 -3.96 -14.17
CA PHE A 41 4.26 -5.12 -14.03
C PHE A 41 3.56 -6.42 -14.47
N GLY A 42 2.31 -6.64 -14.06
CA GLY A 42 1.50 -7.77 -14.50
C GLY A 42 1.30 -7.80 -16.03
N ASP A 43 1.00 -6.64 -16.62
CA ASP A 43 0.85 -6.49 -18.08
C ASP A 43 2.16 -6.84 -18.82
N PHE A 44 3.32 -6.39 -18.29
CA PHE A 44 4.63 -6.75 -18.84
C PHE A 44 4.91 -8.26 -18.75
N MET A 45 4.60 -8.88 -17.61
CA MET A 45 4.81 -10.31 -17.42
C MET A 45 3.95 -11.16 -18.36
N PHE A 46 2.68 -10.78 -18.56
CA PHE A 46 1.80 -11.45 -19.52
C PHE A 46 2.33 -11.31 -20.96
N TRP A 47 2.83 -10.12 -21.32
CA TRP A 47 3.47 -9.90 -22.61
C TRP A 47 4.74 -10.74 -22.78
N ALA A 48 5.58 -10.83 -21.75
CA ALA A 48 6.84 -11.58 -21.79
C ALA A 48 6.61 -13.11 -21.93
N ASP A 49 5.61 -13.67 -21.23
CA ASP A 49 5.24 -15.09 -21.35
C ASP A 49 4.67 -15.42 -22.74
N ALA A 50 3.85 -14.52 -23.30
CA ALA A 50 3.26 -14.69 -24.63
C ALA A 50 4.27 -14.54 -25.79
N ASN A 51 5.49 -14.08 -25.50
CA ASN A 51 6.50 -13.81 -26.51
C ASN A 51 7.62 -14.86 -26.48
N GLU A 52 7.53 -15.85 -27.37
CA GLU A 52 8.48 -16.98 -27.47
C GLU A 52 9.95 -16.54 -27.70
N SER A 53 10.18 -15.28 -28.06
CA SER A 53 11.51 -14.69 -28.26
C SER A 53 12.17 -14.23 -26.96
N TYR A 54 11.50 -14.32 -25.80
CA TYR A 54 12.01 -13.91 -24.50
C TYR A 54 12.57 -15.14 -23.75
N PRO A 55 13.90 -15.40 -23.80
CA PRO A 55 14.47 -16.70 -23.42
C PRO A 55 14.33 -17.02 -21.93
N ASP A 56 14.22 -15.99 -21.08
CA ASP A 56 14.22 -16.11 -19.62
C ASP A 56 12.82 -15.98 -18.98
N GLY A 57 11.75 -15.89 -19.78
CA GLY A 57 10.39 -15.57 -19.28
C GLY A 57 9.80 -16.63 -18.34
N LYS A 58 10.18 -17.91 -18.51
CA LYS A 58 9.63 -19.03 -17.73
C LYS A 58 10.28 -19.23 -16.36
N ASP A 59 11.55 -18.86 -16.20
CA ASP A 59 12.31 -19.12 -14.96
C ASP A 59 12.01 -18.10 -13.85
N HIS A 60 11.43 -16.95 -14.18
CA HIS A 60 11.14 -15.87 -13.24
C HIS A 60 9.68 -15.80 -12.74
N LEU A 61 8.80 -16.69 -13.20
CA LEU A 61 7.39 -16.74 -12.79
C LEU A 61 7.21 -16.94 -11.28
N GLY A 62 8.07 -17.76 -10.65
CA GLY A 62 8.07 -17.97 -9.21
C GLY A 62 8.43 -16.71 -8.41
N ASP A 63 9.47 -15.99 -8.85
CA ASP A 63 9.92 -14.74 -8.24
C ASP A 63 8.88 -13.62 -8.39
N VAL A 64 8.21 -13.58 -9.54
CA VAL A 64 7.10 -12.66 -9.83
C VAL A 64 5.90 -12.94 -8.92
N GLY A 65 5.54 -14.21 -8.72
CA GLY A 65 4.47 -14.60 -7.79
C GLY A 65 4.78 -14.20 -6.34
N LEU A 66 6.03 -14.40 -5.91
CA LEU A 66 6.53 -13.94 -4.61
C LEU A 66 6.49 -12.42 -4.46
N PHE A 67 6.92 -11.68 -5.49
CA PHE A 67 6.85 -10.22 -5.52
C PHE A 67 5.42 -9.71 -5.40
N LEU A 68 4.49 -10.22 -6.21
CA LEU A 68 3.06 -9.84 -6.15
C LEU A 68 2.44 -10.13 -4.77
N SER A 69 2.81 -11.25 -4.15
CA SER A 69 2.37 -11.60 -2.80
C SER A 69 2.87 -10.59 -1.76
N GLN A 70 4.15 -10.21 -1.82
CA GLN A 70 4.72 -9.23 -0.91
C GLN A 70 4.14 -7.82 -1.10
N VAL A 71 3.89 -7.40 -2.35
CA VAL A 71 3.25 -6.11 -2.62
C VAL A 71 1.80 -6.09 -2.16
N SER A 72 1.05 -7.19 -2.35
CA SER A 72 -0.32 -7.30 -1.85
C SER A 72 -0.39 -7.19 -0.33
N LEU A 73 0.54 -7.82 0.39
CA LEU A 73 0.67 -7.69 1.83
C LEU A 73 0.95 -6.23 2.24
N LEU A 74 1.86 -5.55 1.53
CA LEU A 74 2.15 -4.13 1.76
C LEU A 74 0.90 -3.26 1.57
N ILE A 75 0.11 -3.48 0.52
CA ILE A 75 -1.14 -2.74 0.28
C ILE A 75 -2.13 -2.97 1.42
N SER A 76 -2.29 -4.22 1.88
CA SER A 76 -3.16 -4.54 3.01
C SER A 76 -2.78 -3.75 4.27
N ILE A 77 -1.48 -3.73 4.59
CA ILE A 77 -0.94 -3.00 5.74
C ILE A 77 -1.17 -1.49 5.60
N LEU A 78 -1.01 -0.93 4.39
CA LEU A 78 -1.26 0.49 4.13
C LEU A 78 -2.75 0.83 4.24
N ASN A 79 -3.63 -0.05 3.76
CA ASN A 79 -5.08 0.15 3.81
C ASN A 79 -5.62 0.10 5.26
N ASP A 80 -5.14 -0.85 6.07
CA ASP A 80 -5.48 -0.91 7.50
C ASP A 80 -5.05 0.37 8.24
N LYS A 81 -3.90 0.94 7.85
CA LYS A 81 -3.42 2.22 8.40
C LYS A 81 -4.28 3.40 7.97
N LEU A 82 -4.72 3.44 6.72
CA LEU A 82 -5.66 4.44 6.24
C LEU A 82 -6.94 4.40 7.09
N GLY A 83 -7.47 3.20 7.35
CA GLY A 83 -8.62 3.00 8.24
C GLY A 83 -8.41 3.52 9.66
N GLY A 84 -7.22 3.28 10.24
CA GLY A 84 -6.84 3.83 11.55
C GLY A 84 -6.79 5.37 11.58
N VAL A 85 -6.29 5.99 10.51
CA VAL A 85 -6.27 7.46 10.37
C VAL A 85 -7.69 8.02 10.23
N GLU A 86 -8.54 7.39 9.43
CA GLU A 86 -9.94 7.80 9.25
C GLU A 86 -10.76 7.68 10.53
N TYR A 87 -10.52 6.63 11.31
CA TYR A 87 -11.11 6.46 12.63
C TYR A 87 -10.73 7.62 13.56
N GLU A 88 -9.45 7.98 13.66
CA GLU A 88 -9.00 9.04 14.57
C GLU A 88 -9.52 10.42 14.15
N ILE A 89 -9.54 10.72 12.84
CA ILE A 89 -10.17 11.95 12.31
C ILE A 89 -11.66 12.01 12.72
N SER A 90 -12.38 10.90 12.56
CA SER A 90 -13.81 10.83 12.89
C SER A 90 -14.06 10.97 14.40
N ASN A 91 -13.25 10.32 15.22
CA ASN A 91 -13.30 10.40 16.69
C ASN A 91 -13.11 11.84 17.18
N ARG A 92 -12.17 12.58 16.61
CA ARG A 92 -11.93 14.00 16.96
C ARG A 92 -13.09 14.89 16.55
N LYS A 93 -13.70 14.68 15.38
CA LYS A 93 -14.91 15.40 14.97
C LYS A 93 -16.05 15.22 15.97
N ILE A 94 -16.30 13.98 16.43
CA ILE A 94 -17.33 13.67 17.43
C ILE A 94 -17.02 14.33 18.79
N LYS A 95 -15.76 14.32 19.23
CA LYS A 95 -15.37 14.98 20.49
C LYS A 95 -15.46 16.51 20.42
N GLY A 96 -15.13 17.12 19.27
CA GLY A 96 -15.22 18.56 19.05
C GLY A 96 -16.64 19.09 18.82
N THR A 97 -17.62 18.22 18.55
CA THR A 97 -19.04 18.60 18.38
C THR A 97 -19.87 18.47 19.66
N ARG A 98 -19.25 18.18 20.81
CA ARG A 98 -19.94 18.06 22.11
C ARG A 98 -20.10 19.38 22.88
N GLU A 99 -20.03 20.53 22.21
CA GLU A 99 -20.33 21.85 22.79
C GLU A 99 -21.75 22.31 22.48
#